data_AF-A0A7G5E2D9-F1
#
_entry.id   AF-A0A7G5E2D9-F1
#
_cell.length_a   1.000
_cell.length_b   1.000
_cell.length_c   1.000
_cell.angle_alpha   90.00
_cell.angle_beta   90.00
_cell.angle_gamma   90.00
#
_symmetry.space_group_name_H-M   'P 1'
#
loop_
_entity.id
_entity.type
_entity.pdbx_description
1 polymer ?
#
loop_
_entity_poly.entity_id
_entity_poly.type
_entity_poly.pdbx_seq_one_letter_code
_entity_poly.pdbx_strand_id
1 'polypeptide(L)'
;MNRFEKIIDEYFDWDFFWMPQSSKTDKVEQKGRDFLANYPDLSKKIIVDLKSNFPDIKFSIFSPFPVEDRCICFEVNSSDQGIFVICISVFEYFLVWKLYDGDPYTAETYIESGASKLIDNIYQIAIKPNINAEWLSKDEAFLEVRKLNYAEGPYKEEEEDFDTPIYLANLLTRFR
;
A
#
# COMPACT_ATOMS: atom_id res chain seq x y z
N MET A 1 4.44 20.93 -8.52
CA MET A 1 4.35 19.46 -8.51
C MET A 1 4.51 19.00 -7.08
N ASN A 2 3.49 18.38 -6.51
CA ASN A 2 3.58 17.83 -5.16
C ASN A 2 4.50 16.59 -5.16
N ARG A 3 4.94 16.14 -3.97
CA ARG A 3 5.88 15.03 -3.83
C ARG A 3 5.37 13.73 -4.46
N PHE A 4 4.07 13.45 -4.32
CA PHE A 4 3.47 12.24 -4.86
C PHE A 4 3.36 12.28 -6.39
N GLU A 5 3.05 13.45 -6.97
CA GLU A 5 3.09 13.66 -8.42
C GLU A 5 4.47 13.43 -9.00
N LYS A 6 5.53 13.86 -8.29
CA LYS A 6 6.91 13.59 -8.72
C LYS A 6 7.20 12.09 -8.75
N ILE A 7 6.70 11.34 -7.78
CA ILE A 7 6.85 9.88 -7.73
C ILE A 7 6.11 9.23 -8.91
N ILE A 8 4.87 9.64 -9.17
CA ILE A 8 4.10 9.19 -10.34
C ILE A 8 4.91 9.43 -11.62
N ASP A 9 5.37 10.66 -11.84
CA ASP A 9 6.07 11.03 -13.08
C ASP A 9 7.42 10.30 -13.26
N GLU A 10 8.15 10.03 -12.17
CA GLU A 10 9.48 9.41 -12.22
C GLU A 10 9.45 7.88 -12.31
N TYR A 11 8.44 7.24 -11.72
CA TYR A 11 8.42 5.79 -11.48
C TYR A 11 7.23 5.05 -12.11
N PHE A 12 6.18 5.76 -12.53
CA PHE A 12 4.95 5.15 -13.06
C PHE A 12 4.68 5.62 -14.49
N ASP A 13 4.23 4.71 -15.35
CA ASP A 13 3.71 5.03 -16.67
C ASP A 13 2.20 4.75 -16.71
N TRP A 14 1.51 5.34 -17.69
CA TRP A 14 0.07 5.15 -17.87
C TRP A 14 -0.33 3.68 -18.00
N ASP A 15 0.47 2.92 -18.75
CA ASP A 15 0.21 1.51 -19.06
C ASP A 15 1.19 0.57 -18.33
N PHE A 16 1.48 0.92 -17.08
CA PHE A 16 2.46 0.29 -16.21
C PHE A 16 2.25 -1.22 -15.97
N PHE A 17 1.06 -1.75 -16.23
CA PHE A 17 0.75 -3.18 -16.16
C PHE A 17 0.99 -3.93 -17.48
N TRP A 18 0.96 -3.24 -18.61
CA TRP A 18 0.99 -3.85 -19.94
C TRP A 18 2.16 -3.39 -20.82
N MET A 19 3.01 -2.47 -20.33
CA MET A 19 4.26 -2.07 -21.00
C MET A 19 5.50 -2.75 -20.37
N PRO A 20 5.82 -3.99 -20.77
CA PRO A 20 6.99 -4.72 -20.28
C PRO A 20 8.36 -4.09 -20.63
N GLN A 21 8.39 -2.97 -21.36
CA GLN A 21 9.62 -2.29 -21.80
C GLN A 21 9.77 -0.85 -21.29
N SER A 22 9.05 -0.47 -20.23
CA SER A 22 9.24 0.87 -19.64
C SER A 22 10.64 1.03 -19.03
N SER A 23 11.30 2.15 -19.36
CA SER A 23 12.55 2.58 -18.70
C SER A 23 12.38 2.92 -17.20
N LYS A 24 11.14 3.02 -16.70
CA LYS A 24 10.82 3.24 -15.29
C LYS A 24 10.79 1.93 -14.48
N THR A 25 10.66 0.77 -15.14
CA THR A 25 10.72 -0.56 -14.49
C THR A 25 12.02 -0.74 -13.73
N ASP A 26 13.16 -0.50 -14.38
CA ASP A 26 14.47 -0.62 -13.73
C ASP A 26 14.61 0.34 -12.54
N LYS A 27 14.04 1.54 -12.64
CA LYS A 27 14.07 2.55 -11.57
C LYS A 27 13.27 2.09 -10.34
N VAL A 28 12.07 1.56 -10.53
CA VAL A 28 11.23 1.11 -9.42
C VAL A 28 11.77 -0.16 -8.77
N GLU A 29 12.34 -1.08 -9.56
CA GLU A 29 13.03 -2.25 -9.00
C GLU A 29 14.27 -1.84 -8.19
N GLN A 30 15.07 -0.90 -8.71
CA GLN A 30 16.21 -0.38 -7.97
C GLN A 30 15.76 0.30 -6.67
N LYS A 31 14.64 1.04 -6.69
CA LYS A 31 14.05 1.62 -5.49
C LYS A 31 13.66 0.54 -4.47
N GLY A 32 13.10 -0.59 -4.91
CA GLY A 32 12.82 -1.74 -4.04
C GLY A 32 14.07 -2.39 -3.46
N ARG A 33 15.13 -2.54 -4.26
CA ARG A 33 16.44 -3.05 -3.79
C ARG A 33 17.08 -2.12 -2.76
N ASP A 34 17.05 -0.82 -3.02
CA ASP A 34 17.57 0.20 -2.10
C ASP A 34 16.77 0.21 -0.78
N PHE A 35 15.44 0.05 -0.86
CA PHE A 35 14.58 -0.07 0.31
C PHE A 35 14.96 -1.28 1.17
N LEU A 36 15.15 -2.46 0.58
CA LEU A 36 15.60 -3.65 1.31
C LEU A 36 17.00 -3.48 1.91
N ALA A 37 17.91 -2.82 1.21
CA ALA A 37 19.26 -2.54 1.71
C ALA A 37 19.24 -1.60 2.92
N ASN A 38 18.35 -0.59 2.90
CA ASN A 38 18.18 0.36 3.99
C ASN A 38 17.41 -0.25 5.19
N TYR A 39 16.53 -1.23 4.94
CA TYR A 39 15.68 -1.84 5.96
C TYR A 39 15.68 -3.39 5.93
N PRO A 40 16.84 -4.06 6.13
CA PRO A 40 17.02 -5.49 5.85
C PRO A 40 16.20 -6.47 6.70
N ASP A 41 15.65 -6.02 7.84
CA ASP A 41 14.83 -6.84 8.75
C ASP A 41 13.51 -6.15 9.11
N LEU A 42 13.04 -5.21 8.29
CA LEU A 42 11.86 -4.40 8.59
C LEU A 42 10.63 -5.23 8.95
N SER A 43 10.31 -6.22 8.11
CA SER A 43 9.16 -7.09 8.33
C SER A 43 9.25 -7.86 9.65
N LYS A 44 10.44 -8.39 9.97
CA LYS A 44 10.68 -9.11 11.23
C LYS A 44 10.52 -8.20 12.44
N LYS A 45 11.08 -6.99 12.41
CA LYS A 45 10.97 -6.02 13.51
C LYS A 45 9.52 -5.60 13.75
N ILE A 46 8.80 -5.26 12.68
CA ILE A 46 7.37 -4.93 12.75
C ILE A 46 6.58 -6.09 13.37
N ILE A 47 6.82 -7.34 12.96
CA ILE A 47 6.11 -8.50 13.52
C ILE A 47 6.43 -8.70 15.00
N VAL A 48 7.69 -8.50 15.40
CA VAL A 48 8.09 -8.58 16.81
C VAL A 48 7.35 -7.52 17.63
N ASP A 49 7.27 -6.29 17.15
CA ASP A 49 6.57 -5.21 17.84
C ASP A 49 5.05 -5.44 17.85
N LEU A 50 4.47 -5.92 16.76
CA LEU A 50 3.07 -6.30 16.67
C LEU A 50 2.72 -7.39 17.68
N LYS A 51 3.49 -8.49 17.72
CA LYS A 51 3.26 -9.60 18.65
C LYS A 51 3.44 -9.20 20.12
N SER A 52 4.38 -8.30 20.40
CA SER A 52 4.69 -7.87 21.75
C SER A 52 3.66 -6.90 22.31
N ASN A 53 3.10 -6.01 21.47
CA ASN A 53 2.19 -4.94 21.91
C ASN A 53 0.71 -5.26 21.65
N PHE A 54 0.41 -6.20 20.75
CA PHE A 54 -0.95 -6.57 20.37
C PHE A 54 -1.14 -8.10 20.39
N PRO A 55 -0.98 -8.76 21.55
CA PRO A 55 -0.93 -10.23 21.64
C PRO A 55 -2.24 -10.92 21.21
N ASP A 56 -3.38 -10.22 21.31
CA ASP A 56 -4.70 -10.77 20.99
C ASP A 56 -5.08 -10.62 19.52
N ILE A 57 -4.27 -9.91 18.73
CA ILE A 57 -4.54 -9.64 17.32
C ILE A 57 -3.76 -10.64 16.46
N LYS A 58 -4.45 -11.20 15.46
CA LYS A 58 -3.81 -12.12 14.51
C LYS A 58 -3.15 -11.30 13.40
N PHE A 59 -1.90 -11.62 13.11
CA PHE A 59 -1.11 -10.98 12.07
C PHE A 59 -0.48 -12.01 11.15
N SER A 60 -0.47 -11.74 9.85
CA SER A 60 0.28 -12.51 8.86
C SER A 60 1.06 -11.57 7.93
N ILE A 61 2.25 -12.00 7.50
CA ILE A 61 2.93 -11.35 6.37
C ILE A 61 2.25 -11.87 5.12
N PHE A 62 1.71 -10.95 4.33
CA PHE A 62 1.03 -11.29 3.09
C PHE A 62 2.00 -11.29 1.91
N SER A 63 2.87 -10.27 1.83
CA SER A 63 3.97 -10.25 0.88
C SER A 63 5.25 -9.67 1.49
N PRO A 64 6.35 -10.45 1.53
CA PRO A 64 7.67 -9.97 1.86
C PRO A 64 8.48 -9.53 0.62
N PHE A 65 7.86 -9.32 -0.55
CA PHE A 65 8.54 -9.10 -1.83
C PHE A 65 8.48 -7.64 -2.32
N PRO A 66 9.11 -6.67 -1.62
CA PRO A 66 8.99 -5.26 -1.99
C PRO A 66 9.68 -4.87 -3.31
N VAL A 67 10.45 -5.75 -3.96
CA VAL A 67 10.95 -5.48 -5.33
C VAL A 67 9.84 -5.73 -6.35
N GLU A 68 9.10 -6.82 -6.18
CA GLU A 68 8.05 -7.29 -7.08
C GLU A 68 6.68 -6.63 -6.78
N ASP A 69 6.39 -6.44 -5.50
CA ASP A 69 5.12 -5.91 -4.99
C ASP A 69 5.22 -4.44 -4.59
N ARG A 70 6.44 -3.88 -4.54
CA ARG A 70 6.71 -2.45 -4.25
C ARG A 70 6.26 -2.01 -2.87
N CYS A 71 5.83 -2.96 -2.03
CA CYS A 71 5.54 -2.77 -0.63
C CYS A 71 5.75 -4.06 0.16
N ILE A 72 5.84 -3.90 1.48
CA ILE A 72 5.66 -4.97 2.44
C ILE A 72 4.22 -4.91 2.92
N CYS A 73 3.50 -6.03 2.84
CA CYS A 73 2.09 -6.11 3.21
C CYS A 73 1.87 -7.00 4.42
N PHE A 74 1.01 -6.53 5.33
CA PHE A 74 0.58 -7.25 6.52
C PHE A 74 -0.93 -7.31 6.54
N GLU A 75 -1.47 -8.48 6.88
CA GLU A 75 -2.87 -8.61 7.25
C GLU A 75 -2.98 -8.53 8.78
N VAL A 76 -3.95 -7.74 9.24
CA VAL A 76 -4.30 -7.55 10.64
C VAL A 76 -5.74 -8.00 10.82
N ASN A 77 -5.96 -9.07 11.57
CA ASN A 77 -7.28 -9.61 11.81
C ASN A 77 -7.69 -9.34 13.26
N SER A 78 -8.68 -8.46 13.42
CA SER A 78 -9.31 -8.10 14.69
C SER A 78 -10.70 -8.68 14.77
N SER A 79 -11.00 -9.42 15.83
CA SER A 79 -12.30 -10.09 16.00
C SER A 79 -13.51 -9.15 16.08
N ASP A 80 -13.27 -7.89 16.44
CA ASP A 80 -14.28 -6.85 16.66
C ASP A 80 -14.33 -5.79 15.53
N GLN A 81 -13.20 -5.55 14.88
CA GLN A 81 -13.03 -4.46 13.91
C GLN A 81 -12.88 -4.95 12.46
N GLY A 82 -12.74 -6.26 12.25
CA GLY A 82 -12.60 -6.90 10.94
C GLY A 82 -11.14 -7.08 10.52
N ILE A 83 -10.95 -7.27 9.22
CA ILE A 83 -9.64 -7.53 8.62
C ILE A 83 -9.12 -6.26 7.95
N PHE A 84 -7.87 -5.90 8.26
CA PHE A 84 -7.17 -4.78 7.66
C PHE A 84 -5.96 -5.26 6.89
N VAL A 85 -5.68 -4.62 5.76
CA VAL A 85 -4.44 -4.79 5.01
C VAL A 85 -3.62 -3.51 5.17
N ILE A 86 -2.44 -3.67 5.77
CA ILE A 86 -1.45 -2.61 5.95
C ILE A 86 -0.36 -2.78 4.89
N CYS A 87 -0.03 -1.71 4.19
CA CYS A 87 1.01 -1.70 3.17
C CYS A 87 2.05 -0.62 3.48
N ILE A 88 3.33 -1.00 3.42
CA ILE A 88 4.46 -0.08 3.53
C ILE A 88 5.18 -0.06 2.19
N SER A 89 5.02 1.02 1.44
CA SER A 89 5.62 1.18 0.11
C SER A 89 7.14 1.38 0.17
N VAL A 90 7.84 1.00 -0.89
CA VAL A 90 9.26 1.33 -1.14
C VAL A 90 9.52 2.84 -1.22
N PHE A 91 8.46 3.65 -1.37
CA PHE A 91 8.50 5.11 -1.28
C PHE A 91 8.29 5.64 0.15
N GLU A 92 8.31 4.75 1.15
CA GLU A 92 8.13 5.07 2.56
C GLU A 92 6.73 5.69 2.83
N TYR A 93 5.71 5.10 2.21
CA TYR A 93 4.31 5.42 2.48
C TYR A 93 3.63 4.30 3.25
N PHE A 94 2.82 4.67 4.23
CA PHE A 94 1.95 3.80 4.99
C PHE A 94 0.52 3.96 4.48
N LEU A 95 -0.09 2.86 4.07
CA LEU A 95 -1.43 2.83 3.52
C LEU A 95 -2.22 1.67 4.12
N VAL A 96 -3.51 1.87 4.37
CA VAL A 96 -4.34 0.86 5.07
C VAL A 96 -5.74 0.79 4.47
N TRP A 97 -6.23 -0.45 4.34
CA TRP A 97 -7.61 -0.74 3.93
C TRP A 97 -8.25 -1.70 4.90
N LYS A 98 -9.55 -1.53 5.09
CA LYS A 98 -10.40 -2.56 5.66
C LYS A 98 -10.98 -3.41 4.52
N LEU A 99 -10.85 -4.72 4.64
CA LEU A 99 -11.46 -5.67 3.73
C LEU A 99 -12.94 -5.84 4.07
N TYR A 100 -13.75 -6.08 3.04
CA TYR A 100 -15.13 -6.53 3.20
C TYR A 100 -15.15 -7.93 3.83
N ASP A 101 -16.12 -8.15 4.72
CA ASP A 101 -16.26 -9.40 5.46
C ASP A 101 -16.97 -10.51 4.63
N GLY A 102 -17.30 -10.25 3.36
CA GLY A 102 -17.94 -11.21 2.44
C GLY A 102 -17.02 -11.75 1.35
N ASP A 103 -17.44 -12.86 0.75
CA ASP A 103 -16.69 -13.60 -0.29
C ASP A 103 -17.14 -13.13 -1.69
N PRO A 104 -16.23 -12.67 -2.58
CA PRO A 104 -14.77 -12.61 -2.44
C PRO A 104 -14.26 -11.40 -1.65
N TYR A 105 -13.10 -11.57 -1.01
CA TYR A 105 -12.39 -10.48 -0.33
C TYR A 105 -12.12 -9.31 -1.30
N THR A 106 -12.70 -8.15 -1.00
CA THR A 106 -12.45 -6.89 -1.70
C THR A 106 -12.09 -5.82 -0.68
N ALA A 107 -11.17 -4.91 -1.01
CA ALA A 107 -10.97 -3.73 -0.18
C ALA A 107 -12.15 -2.78 -0.38
N GLU A 108 -12.83 -2.48 0.72
CA GLU A 108 -14.05 -1.68 0.69
C GLU A 108 -13.79 -0.28 1.20
N THR A 109 -12.82 -0.10 2.11
CA THR A 109 -12.64 1.20 2.79
C THR A 109 -11.18 1.53 3.06
N TYR A 110 -10.70 2.63 2.48
CA TYR A 110 -9.43 3.27 2.86
C TYR A 110 -9.50 3.79 4.30
N ILE A 111 -8.48 3.53 5.10
CA ILE A 111 -8.41 3.97 6.49
C ILE A 111 -7.49 5.19 6.59
N GLU A 112 -8.10 6.34 6.84
CA GLU A 112 -7.40 7.59 7.14
C GLU A 112 -6.81 7.58 8.57
N SER A 113 -5.78 8.41 8.78
CA SER A 113 -5.26 8.66 10.13
C SER A 113 -6.39 9.15 11.05
N GLY A 114 -6.50 8.55 12.24
CA GLY A 114 -7.57 8.88 13.19
C GLY A 114 -8.90 8.16 12.94
N ALA A 115 -9.06 7.43 11.83
CA ALA A 115 -10.30 6.69 11.54
C ALA A 115 -10.38 5.35 12.28
N SER A 116 -9.24 4.77 12.68
CA SER A 116 -9.19 3.56 13.50
C SER A 116 -8.10 3.65 14.55
N LYS A 117 -8.51 3.71 15.82
CA LYS A 117 -7.60 3.73 16.97
C LYS A 117 -6.65 2.54 16.99
N LEU A 118 -7.11 1.37 16.54
CA LEU A 118 -6.27 0.18 16.43
C LEU A 118 -5.13 0.42 15.44
N ILE A 119 -5.46 0.86 14.23
CA ILE A 119 -4.48 1.10 13.17
C ILE A 119 -3.55 2.26 13.54
N ASP A 120 -4.07 3.32 14.15
CA ASP A 120 -3.26 4.43 14.65
C ASP A 120 -2.22 3.95 15.66
N ASN A 121 -2.62 3.09 16.60
CA ASN A 121 -1.71 2.51 17.59
C ASN A 121 -0.68 1.60 16.93
N ILE A 122 -1.09 0.74 16.00
CA ILE A 122 -0.17 -0.12 15.23
C ILE A 122 0.88 0.74 14.52
N TYR A 123 0.45 1.81 13.84
CA TYR A 123 1.33 2.72 13.14
C TYR A 123 2.34 3.38 14.09
N GLN A 124 1.91 3.93 15.22
CA GLN A 124 2.83 4.60 16.16
C GLN A 124 3.77 3.63 16.88
N ILE A 125 3.32 2.43 17.22
CA ILE A 125 4.03 1.50 18.11
C ILE A 125 4.87 0.49 17.34
N ALA A 126 4.38 -0.02 16.20
CA ALA A 126 5.05 -1.09 15.48
C ALA A 126 5.68 -0.65 14.14
N ILE A 127 5.16 0.41 13.51
CA ILE A 127 5.65 0.83 12.19
C ILE A 127 6.67 1.96 12.31
N LYS A 128 6.26 3.09 12.87
CA LYS A 128 7.04 4.33 12.96
C LYS A 128 8.40 4.19 13.66
N PRO A 129 8.59 3.30 14.67
CA PRO A 129 9.91 3.09 15.26
C PRO A 129 10.90 2.39 14.32
N ASN A 130 10.40 1.67 13.32
CA ASN A 130 11.21 0.85 12.42
C ASN A 130 11.46 1.52 11.06
N ILE A 131 10.59 2.44 10.65
CA ILE A 131 10.68 3.19 9.40
C ILE A 131 9.96 4.54 9.52
N ASN A 132 10.51 5.59 8.92
CA ASN A 132 9.86 6.89 8.82
C ASN A 132 8.86 6.93 7.66
N ALA A 133 7.93 5.98 7.65
CA ALA A 133 6.88 5.93 6.64
C ALA A 133 5.83 7.00 6.92
N GLU A 134 5.39 7.72 5.89
CA GLU A 134 4.33 8.72 5.99
C GLU A 134 2.96 8.10 5.69
N TRP A 135 1.97 8.37 6.54
CA TRP A 135 0.59 7.97 6.27
C TRP A 135 0.06 8.77 5.09
N LEU A 136 -0.21 8.09 3.98
CA LEU A 136 -0.70 8.75 2.77
C LEU A 136 -2.18 9.11 2.94
N SER A 137 -2.61 10.31 2.54
CA SER A 137 -4.05 10.63 2.55
C SER A 137 -4.79 9.88 1.45
N LYS A 138 -6.11 9.71 1.58
CA LYS A 138 -6.95 9.18 0.50
C LYS A 138 -6.78 10.03 -0.77
N ASP A 139 -6.80 11.35 -0.67
CA ASP A 139 -6.66 12.22 -1.83
C ASP A 139 -5.35 12.01 -2.59
N GLU A 140 -4.24 11.80 -1.88
CA GLU A 140 -2.94 11.50 -2.48
C GLU A 140 -2.88 10.09 -3.03
N ALA A 141 -3.34 9.08 -2.28
CA ALA A 141 -3.37 7.70 -2.75
C ALA A 141 -4.17 7.56 -4.07
N PHE A 142 -5.23 8.34 -4.23
CA PHE A 142 -6.09 8.35 -5.42
C PHE A 142 -5.61 9.32 -6.52
N LEU A 143 -4.59 10.13 -6.28
CA LEU A 143 -4.06 11.06 -7.28
C LEU A 143 -3.49 10.33 -8.50
N GLU A 144 -2.91 9.15 -8.31
CA GLU A 144 -2.43 8.29 -9.39
C GLU A 144 -3.58 7.87 -10.32
N VAL A 145 -4.72 7.42 -9.76
CA VAL A 145 -5.92 7.07 -10.55
C VAL A 145 -6.37 8.27 -11.38
N ARG A 146 -6.49 9.42 -10.72
CA ARG A 146 -6.92 10.67 -11.37
C ARG A 146 -6.00 11.06 -12.52
N LYS A 147 -4.69 10.92 -12.33
CA LYS A 147 -3.69 11.31 -13.33
C LYS A 147 -3.51 10.31 -14.45
N LEU A 148 -3.55 9.01 -14.16
CA LEU A 148 -3.30 7.98 -15.15
C LEU A 148 -4.62 7.61 -15.86
N ASN A 149 -5.70 7.26 -15.17
CA ASN A 149 -6.93 6.82 -15.85
C ASN A 149 -7.67 7.94 -16.60
N TYR A 150 -7.79 9.14 -16.01
CA TYR A 150 -8.65 10.19 -16.58
C TYR A 150 -7.93 11.16 -17.53
N ALA A 151 -6.59 11.19 -17.54
CA ALA A 151 -5.86 12.07 -18.45
C ALA A 151 -5.81 11.50 -19.88
N GLU A 152 -5.49 10.21 -20.05
CA GLU A 152 -5.11 9.63 -21.36
C GLU A 152 -5.66 8.22 -21.66
N GLY A 153 -6.51 7.62 -20.80
CA GLY A 153 -6.98 6.24 -20.99
C GLY A 153 -8.28 6.02 -21.79
N PRO A 154 -8.57 4.78 -22.25
CA PRO A 154 -9.77 4.44 -23.01
C PRO A 154 -11.05 4.53 -22.16
N TYR A 155 -10.91 4.61 -20.84
CA TYR A 155 -11.99 4.73 -19.85
C TYR A 155 -12.35 6.17 -19.50
N LYS A 156 -11.88 7.16 -20.27
CA LYS A 156 -12.14 8.59 -20.03
C LYS A 156 -13.63 8.95 -19.99
N GLU A 157 -14.47 8.12 -20.60
CA GLU A 157 -15.94 8.25 -20.63
C GLU A 157 -16.67 7.30 -19.66
N GLU A 158 -15.95 6.37 -19.02
CA GLU A 158 -16.50 5.50 -17.98
C GLU A 158 -16.23 6.17 -16.63
N GLU A 159 -17.18 6.96 -16.15
CA GLU A 159 -17.28 7.40 -14.75
C GLU A 159 -17.58 6.18 -13.83
N GLU A 160 -16.88 5.05 -14.01
CA GLU A 160 -16.82 4.09 -12.92
C GLU A 160 -15.93 4.73 -11.85
N ASP A 161 -16.54 5.05 -10.72
CA ASP A 161 -15.86 5.43 -9.49
C ASP A 161 -14.92 4.28 -9.11
N PHE A 162 -13.70 4.31 -9.64
CA PHE A 162 -12.62 3.46 -9.16
C PHE A 162 -12.27 3.94 -7.76
N ASP A 163 -13.05 3.47 -6.78
CA ASP A 163 -12.88 3.71 -5.34
C ASP A 163 -11.62 3.03 -4.77
N THR A 164 -10.76 2.52 -5.64
CA THR A 164 -9.56 1.76 -5.32
C THR A 164 -8.39 2.29 -6.15
N PRO A 165 -7.33 2.86 -5.54
CA PRO A 165 -6.12 3.32 -6.23
C PRO A 165 -5.55 2.27 -7.18
N ILE A 166 -5.02 2.61 -8.35
CA ILE A 166 -4.50 1.62 -9.32
C ILE A 166 -3.33 0.79 -8.74
N TYR A 167 -2.39 1.45 -8.06
CA TYR A 167 -1.34 0.77 -7.29
C TYR A 167 -1.93 -0.26 -6.32
N LEU A 168 -3.02 0.12 -5.66
CA LEU A 168 -3.74 -0.73 -4.76
C LEU A 168 -4.59 -1.79 -5.49
N ALA A 169 -5.24 -1.50 -6.59
CA ALA A 169 -6.05 -2.44 -7.35
C ALA A 169 -5.18 -3.57 -7.89
N ASN A 170 -3.95 -3.29 -8.35
CA ASN A 170 -2.99 -4.33 -8.66
C ASN A 170 -2.40 -5.02 -7.42
N LEU A 171 -2.23 -4.31 -6.31
CA LEU A 171 -1.90 -4.96 -5.05
C LEU A 171 -3.02 -5.90 -4.60
N LEU A 172 -4.28 -5.55 -4.87
CA LEU A 172 -5.48 -6.26 -4.46
C LEU A 172 -5.97 -7.34 -5.41
N THR A 173 -5.66 -7.25 -6.69
CA THR A 173 -5.81 -8.40 -7.60
C THR A 173 -4.88 -9.55 -7.20
N ARG A 174 -3.84 -9.26 -6.41
CA ARG A 174 -2.95 -10.26 -5.79
C ARG A 174 -3.42 -10.74 -4.40
N PHE A 175 -4.48 -10.15 -3.81
CA PHE A 175 -5.11 -10.60 -2.55
C PHE A 175 -6.19 -11.70 -2.76
N ARG A 176 -6.15 -12.44 -3.89
CA ARG A 176 -7.04 -13.59 -4.16
C ARG A 176 -6.54 -14.90 -3.55
#